data_AF-A0A7S4G5C8-F1
#
_entry.id   AF-A0A7S4G5C8-F1
#
_cell.length_a   1.000
_cell.length_b   1.000
_cell.length_c   1.000
_cell.angle_alpha   90.00
_cell.angle_beta   90.00
_cell.angle_gamma   90.00
#
_symmetry.space_group_name_H-M   'P 1'
#
loop_
_entity.id
_entity.type
_entity.pdbx_description
1 polymer ?
#
loop_
_entity_poly.entity_id
_entity_poly.type
_entity_poly.pdbx_seq_one_letter_code
_entity_poly.pdbx_strand_id
1 'polypeptide(L)'
;VATWGSDAQQGTEAEPLATLEGARNAIRQRRRAEGAPRGPVEVLVRQGMYTTLPFGKPLLQLTAMDSGTDAAPITYRAFPGEDVVLSGGMQVPASAFRTFQGAILMANLSALGLSVGPIADSGDVGGCCNARSELFVDGQPAVLARWPNIGADGLW
;
A
#
# COMPACT_ATOMS: atom_id res chain seq x y z
N VAL A 1 -6.19 -7.99 -10.99
CA VAL A 1 -4.94 -7.79 -10.23
C VAL A 1 -4.96 -8.73 -9.05
N ALA A 2 -3.91 -9.51 -8.81
CA ALA A 2 -3.84 -10.49 -7.72
C ALA A 2 -2.43 -10.54 -7.14
N THR A 3 -2.28 -10.78 -5.84
CA THR A 3 -0.96 -10.87 -5.18
C THR A 3 -0.09 -12.04 -5.68
N TRP A 4 -0.71 -13.05 -6.28
CA TRP A 4 -0.08 -14.20 -6.92
C TRP A 4 0.13 -14.03 -8.44
N GLY A 5 -0.26 -12.87 -8.99
CA GLY A 5 -0.18 -12.57 -10.41
C GLY A 5 1.22 -12.20 -10.89
N SER A 6 1.33 -11.80 -12.15
CA SER A 6 2.56 -11.25 -12.73
C SER A 6 2.25 -10.11 -13.71
N ASP A 7 3.01 -9.02 -13.65
CA ASP A 7 2.83 -7.89 -14.58
C ASP A 7 3.25 -8.19 -16.03
N ALA A 8 3.80 -9.39 -16.28
CA ALA A 8 4.03 -9.91 -17.61
C ALA A 8 2.80 -10.67 -18.18
N GLN A 9 1.77 -10.91 -17.38
CA GLN A 9 0.55 -11.62 -17.80
C GLN A 9 -0.45 -10.70 -18.52
N GLN A 10 -1.47 -11.31 -19.12
CA GLN A 10 -2.45 -10.59 -19.94
C GLN A 10 -3.46 -9.77 -19.12
N GLY A 11 -3.57 -10.02 -17.81
CA GLY A 11 -4.53 -9.36 -16.93
C GLY A 11 -5.94 -9.95 -17.01
N THR A 12 -6.05 -11.24 -17.30
CA THR A 12 -7.31 -12.00 -17.23
C THR A 12 -7.52 -12.53 -15.81
N GLU A 13 -8.65 -13.18 -15.54
CA GLU A 13 -8.87 -13.83 -14.24
C GLU A 13 -7.92 -15.01 -14.00
N ALA A 14 -7.62 -15.79 -15.05
CA ALA A 14 -6.68 -16.92 -14.99
C ALA A 14 -5.21 -16.46 -14.98
N GLU A 15 -4.91 -15.32 -15.60
CA GLU A 15 -3.58 -14.74 -15.69
C GLU A 15 -3.59 -13.27 -15.23
N PRO A 16 -3.76 -13.01 -13.93
CA PRO A 16 -3.90 -11.65 -13.42
C PRO A 16 -2.56 -10.93 -13.34
N LEU A 17 -2.61 -9.62 -13.57
CA LEU A 17 -1.49 -8.72 -13.28
C LEU A 17 -1.21 -8.71 -11.76
N ALA A 18 0.06 -8.49 -11.39
CA ALA A 18 0.48 -8.48 -9.99
C ALA A 18 0.15 -7.16 -9.29
N THR A 19 0.29 -6.04 -10.01
CA THR A 19 0.23 -4.69 -9.42
C THR A 19 -0.84 -3.81 -10.05
N LEU A 20 -1.27 -2.78 -9.30
CA LEU A 20 -2.14 -1.72 -9.83
C LEU A 20 -1.43 -0.93 -10.94
N GLU A 21 -0.11 -0.75 -10.82
CA GLU A 21 0.72 -0.14 -11.85
C GLU A 21 0.75 -0.97 -13.14
N GLY A 22 0.87 -2.29 -13.03
CA GLY A 22 0.76 -3.23 -14.14
C GLY A 22 -0.58 -3.09 -14.86
N ALA A 23 -1.69 -3.02 -14.10
CA ALA A 23 -3.01 -2.78 -14.68
C ALA A 23 -3.11 -1.45 -15.43
N ARG A 24 -2.62 -0.34 -14.83
CA ARG A 24 -2.54 0.96 -15.51
C ARG A 24 -1.72 0.86 -16.80
N ASN A 25 -0.57 0.21 -16.76
CA ASN A 25 0.32 0.05 -17.91
C ASN A 25 -0.34 -0.76 -19.03
N ALA A 26 -1.05 -1.84 -18.69
CA ALA A 26 -1.81 -2.63 -19.65
C ALA A 26 -2.92 -1.81 -20.32
N ILE A 27 -3.65 -0.98 -19.55
CA ILE A 27 -4.66 -0.06 -20.11
C ILE A 27 -4.02 0.93 -21.09
N ARG A 28 -2.88 1.53 -20.71
CA ARG A 28 -2.12 2.43 -21.60
C ARG A 28 -1.67 1.74 -22.88
N GLN A 29 -1.18 0.51 -22.78
CA GLN A 29 -0.72 -0.27 -23.94
C GLN A 29 -1.89 -0.57 -24.89
N ARG A 30 -3.02 -1.05 -24.36
CA ARG A 30 -4.23 -1.28 -25.17
C ARG A 30 -4.72 0.00 -25.83
N ARG A 31 -4.72 1.12 -25.10
CA ARG A 31 -5.09 2.42 -25.66
C ARG A 31 -4.19 2.85 -26.83
N ARG A 32 -2.90 2.55 -26.78
CA ARG A 32 -1.95 2.84 -27.88
C ARG A 32 -2.18 1.94 -29.10
N ALA A 33 -2.53 0.68 -28.88
CA ALA A 33 -2.75 -0.29 -29.95
C ALA A 33 -4.12 -0.14 -30.63
N GLU A 34 -5.17 0.15 -29.85
CA GLU A 34 -6.57 0.04 -30.28
C GLU A 34 -7.31 1.39 -30.26
N GLY A 35 -6.71 2.44 -29.69
CA GLY A 35 -7.36 3.73 -29.47
C GLY A 35 -8.07 3.83 -28.12
N ALA A 36 -8.87 4.88 -27.92
CA ALA A 36 -9.61 5.06 -26.67
C ALA A 36 -10.56 3.87 -26.40
N PRO A 37 -10.73 3.45 -25.13
CA PRO A 37 -11.70 2.41 -24.78
C PRO A 37 -13.09 2.75 -25.31
N ARG A 38 -13.76 1.78 -25.94
CA ARG A 38 -15.12 1.94 -26.47
C ARG A 38 -16.21 1.88 -25.39
N GLY A 39 -15.84 1.51 -24.16
CA GLY A 39 -16.72 1.40 -23.01
C GLY A 39 -15.93 1.38 -21.70
N PRO A 40 -16.61 1.20 -20.57
CA PRO A 40 -15.99 1.20 -19.25
C PRO A 40 -14.87 0.15 -19.13
N VAL A 41 -13.83 0.48 -18.37
CA VAL A 41 -12.74 -0.43 -18.02
C VAL A 41 -12.75 -0.65 -16.51
N GLU A 42 -12.86 -1.90 -16.09
CA GLU A 42 -12.76 -2.27 -14.68
C GLU A 42 -11.42 -2.96 -14.38
N VAL A 43 -10.72 -2.46 -13.38
CA VAL A 43 -9.59 -3.14 -12.75
C VAL A 43 -10.08 -3.80 -11.47
N LEU A 44 -10.35 -5.09 -11.55
CA LEU A 44 -10.75 -5.90 -10.41
C LEU A 44 -9.52 -6.34 -9.62
N VAL A 45 -9.48 -6.01 -8.33
CA VAL A 45 -8.39 -6.32 -7.41
C VAL A 45 -8.82 -7.46 -6.51
N ARG A 46 -8.07 -8.57 -6.52
CA ARG A 46 -8.37 -9.74 -5.71
C ARG A 46 -7.96 -9.52 -4.26
N GLN A 47 -8.51 -10.32 -3.36
CA GLN A 47 -8.23 -10.32 -1.93
C GLN A 47 -6.73 -10.30 -1.66
N GLY A 48 -6.31 -9.43 -0.76
CA GLY A 48 -4.91 -9.35 -0.36
C GLY A 48 -4.50 -7.96 0.09
N MET A 49 -3.26 -7.90 0.56
CA MET A 49 -2.59 -6.66 0.93
C MET A 49 -1.61 -6.26 -0.18
N TYR A 50 -1.79 -5.06 -0.71
CA TYR A 50 -0.94 -4.49 -1.76
C TYR A 50 -0.09 -3.38 -1.14
N THR A 51 1.22 -3.59 -1.11
CA THR A 51 2.20 -2.67 -0.53
C THR A 51 3.02 -1.98 -1.61
N THR A 52 3.70 -0.89 -1.23
CA THR A 52 4.58 -0.16 -2.14
C THR A 52 5.95 -0.84 -2.22
N LEU A 53 6.38 -1.25 -3.42
CA LEU A 53 7.71 -1.82 -3.63
C LEU A 53 8.38 -1.18 -4.86
N PRO A 54 9.59 -0.60 -4.74
CA PRO A 54 10.34 -0.36 -3.51
C PRO A 54 9.67 0.68 -2.59
N PHE A 55 10.07 0.68 -1.31
CA PHE A 55 9.63 1.63 -0.29
C PHE A 55 9.75 3.09 -0.76
N GLY A 56 8.77 3.92 -0.38
CA GLY A 56 8.74 5.34 -0.72
C GLY A 56 8.16 5.67 -2.10
N LYS A 57 7.75 4.67 -2.89
CA LYS A 57 6.99 4.89 -4.13
C LYS A 57 5.48 4.86 -3.88
N PRO A 58 4.68 5.61 -4.66
CA PRO A 58 3.22 5.48 -4.61
C PRO A 58 2.79 4.09 -5.11
N LEU A 59 1.74 3.52 -4.50
CA LEU A 59 1.19 2.22 -4.92
C LEU A 59 0.60 2.28 -6.34
N LEU A 60 0.04 3.43 -6.69
CA LEU A 60 -0.49 3.74 -7.99
C LEU A 60 -0.32 5.24 -8.23
N GLN A 61 0.27 5.60 -9.36
CA GLN A 61 0.33 6.99 -9.82
C GLN A 61 -0.52 7.12 -11.08
N LEU A 62 -1.50 8.01 -11.06
CA LEU A 62 -2.35 8.32 -12.21
C LEU A 62 -2.00 9.72 -12.73
N THR A 63 -2.02 9.87 -14.04
CA THR A 63 -1.86 11.16 -14.73
C THR A 63 -3.04 11.39 -15.67
N ALA A 64 -3.07 12.55 -16.35
CA ALA A 64 -4.11 12.84 -17.33
C ALA A 64 -4.24 11.80 -18.46
N MET A 65 -3.17 11.03 -18.74
CA MET A 65 -3.22 9.93 -19.71
C MET A 65 -4.08 8.74 -19.25
N ASP A 66 -4.32 8.62 -17.95
CA ASP A 66 -5.07 7.53 -17.33
C ASP A 66 -6.55 7.86 -17.16
N SER A 67 -7.00 9.02 -17.64
CA SER A 67 -8.39 9.42 -17.57
C SER A 67 -9.26 8.62 -18.55
N GLY A 68 -10.41 8.18 -18.06
CA GLY A 68 -11.54 7.76 -18.87
C GLY A 68 -12.37 8.96 -19.36
N THR A 69 -13.55 8.67 -19.90
CA THR A 69 -14.60 9.66 -20.14
C THR A 69 -15.86 9.24 -19.39
N ASP A 70 -16.88 10.11 -19.31
CA ASP A 70 -18.16 9.75 -18.68
C ASP A 70 -18.81 8.51 -19.33
N ALA A 71 -18.62 8.32 -20.65
CA ALA A 71 -19.11 7.16 -21.37
C ALA A 71 -18.20 5.91 -21.25
N ALA A 72 -16.94 6.09 -20.86
CA ALA A 72 -15.94 5.03 -20.75
C ALA A 72 -15.03 5.29 -19.52
N PRO A 73 -15.57 5.20 -18.30
CA PRO A 73 -14.80 5.43 -17.08
C PRO A 73 -13.79 4.29 -16.86
N ILE A 74 -12.72 4.58 -16.12
CA ILE A 74 -11.75 3.59 -15.67
C ILE A 74 -11.92 3.44 -14.16
N THR A 75 -12.37 2.28 -13.71
CA THR A 75 -12.73 2.02 -12.31
C THR A 75 -11.80 0.97 -11.71
N TYR A 76 -11.17 1.31 -10.58
CA TYR A 76 -10.41 0.36 -9.77
C TYR A 76 -11.29 -0.05 -8.59
N ARG A 77 -11.55 -1.35 -8.43
CA ARG A 77 -12.39 -1.85 -7.33
C ARG A 77 -11.96 -3.23 -6.86
N ALA A 78 -12.30 -3.54 -5.61
CA ALA A 78 -12.20 -4.90 -5.12
C ALA A 78 -13.06 -5.84 -5.97
N PHE A 79 -12.58 -7.07 -6.16
CA PHE A 79 -13.38 -8.15 -6.71
C PHE A 79 -14.62 -8.36 -5.81
N PRO A 80 -15.82 -8.60 -6.36
CA PRO A 80 -17.03 -8.72 -5.56
C PRO A 80 -16.88 -9.70 -4.39
N GLY A 81 -17.15 -9.22 -3.17
CA GLY A 81 -17.10 -10.03 -1.95
C GLY A 81 -15.70 -10.28 -1.38
N GLU A 82 -14.65 -9.67 -1.94
CA GLU A 82 -13.26 -9.83 -1.47
C GLU A 82 -12.75 -8.57 -0.75
N ASP A 83 -11.99 -8.78 0.34
CA ASP A 83 -11.38 -7.71 1.12
C ASP A 83 -9.99 -7.35 0.58
N VAL A 84 -9.81 -6.08 0.21
CA VAL A 84 -8.57 -5.56 -0.38
C VAL A 84 -8.00 -4.45 0.51
N VAL A 85 -6.74 -4.59 0.89
CA VAL A 85 -6.00 -3.56 1.64
C VAL A 85 -4.94 -2.95 0.74
N LEU A 86 -5.05 -1.64 0.51
CA LEU A 86 -3.99 -0.86 -0.12
C LEU A 86 -3.18 -0.19 0.97
N SER A 87 -1.94 -0.62 1.16
CA SER A 87 -1.08 -0.16 2.25
C SER A 87 0.10 0.64 1.73
N GLY A 88 0.28 1.85 2.27
CA GLY A 88 1.53 2.60 2.14
C GLY A 88 2.62 2.13 3.11
N GLY A 89 2.27 1.27 4.07
CA GLY A 89 3.19 0.68 5.04
C GLY A 89 3.94 -0.53 4.48
N MET A 90 5.00 -0.91 5.20
CA MET A 90 5.81 -2.08 4.87
C MET A 90 5.67 -3.15 5.94
N GLN A 91 5.50 -4.39 5.49
CA GLN A 91 5.44 -5.53 6.40
C GLN A 91 6.84 -5.84 6.94
N VAL A 92 6.98 -5.82 8.26
CA VAL A 92 8.15 -6.36 8.95
C VAL A 92 7.83 -7.82 9.30
N PRO A 93 8.51 -8.81 8.72
CA PRO A 93 8.20 -10.21 8.99
C PRO A 93 8.55 -10.55 10.44
N ALA A 94 7.74 -11.40 11.08
CA ALA A 94 7.97 -11.83 12.46
C ALA A 94 9.37 -12.43 12.66
N SER A 95 9.91 -13.11 11.64
CA SER A 95 11.27 -13.67 11.63
C SER A 95 12.40 -12.63 11.68
N ALA A 96 12.12 -11.35 11.40
CA ALA A 96 13.10 -10.27 11.55
C ALA A 96 13.25 -9.81 13.01
N PHE A 97 12.32 -10.18 13.90
CA PHE A 97 12.38 -9.83 15.30
C PHE A 97 13.25 -10.81 16.09
N ARG A 98 14.05 -10.26 17.00
CA ARG A 98 14.84 -11.02 17.99
C ARG A 98 14.65 -10.41 19.38
N THR A 99 14.82 -11.22 20.41
CA THR A 99 14.86 -10.73 21.79
C THR A 99 16.03 -9.77 21.97
N PHE A 100 15.74 -8.59 22.50
CA PHE A 100 16.76 -7.60 22.90
C PHE A 100 17.00 -7.66 24.41
N GLN A 101 15.95 -7.42 25.22
CA GLN A 101 16.04 -7.47 26.68
C GLN A 101 14.68 -7.78 27.30
N GLY A 102 14.61 -8.80 28.17
CA GLY A 102 13.36 -9.22 28.79
C GLY A 102 12.29 -9.53 27.72
N ALA A 103 11.16 -8.82 27.78
CA ALA A 103 10.07 -8.93 26.81
C ALA A 103 10.21 -8.01 25.58
N ILE A 104 11.31 -7.25 25.47
CA ILE A 104 11.53 -6.31 24.35
C ILE A 104 12.05 -7.08 23.15
N LEU A 105 11.33 -6.98 22.04
CA LEU A 105 11.73 -7.47 20.72
C LEU A 105 12.28 -6.34 19.87
N MET A 106 13.24 -6.66 19.01
CA MET A 106 13.91 -5.72 18.12
C MET A 106 14.02 -6.30 16.71
N ALA A 107 13.70 -5.49 15.70
CA ALA A 107 13.96 -5.78 14.30
C ALA A 107 14.88 -4.71 13.70
N ASN A 108 15.84 -5.11 12.87
CA ASN A 108 16.69 -4.19 12.14
C ASN A 108 16.05 -3.81 10.79
N LEU A 109 15.41 -2.65 10.72
CA LEU A 109 14.69 -2.20 9.52
C LEU A 109 15.62 -1.96 8.32
N SER A 110 16.84 -1.48 8.54
CA SER A 110 17.78 -1.24 7.43
C SER A 110 18.23 -2.54 6.76
N ALA A 111 18.29 -3.64 7.51
CA ALA A 111 18.55 -4.97 6.96
C ALA A 111 17.41 -5.47 6.05
N LEU A 112 16.21 -4.89 6.16
CA LEU A 112 15.06 -5.14 5.30
C LEU A 112 14.97 -4.14 4.13
N GLY A 113 15.95 -3.26 3.97
CA GLY A 113 15.89 -2.17 2.99
C GLY A 113 14.87 -1.09 3.33
N LEU A 114 14.39 -1.06 4.58
CA LEU A 114 13.43 -0.07 5.06
C LEU A 114 14.17 1.10 5.70
N SER A 115 13.85 2.31 5.24
CA SER A 115 14.33 3.55 5.83
C SER A 115 13.14 4.30 6.40
N VAL A 116 12.98 4.30 7.71
CA VAL A 116 11.96 5.12 8.34
C VAL A 116 12.45 6.56 8.43
N GLY A 117 11.56 7.52 8.17
CA GLY A 117 11.82 8.93 8.46
C GLY A 117 12.09 9.14 9.95
N PRO A 118 12.34 10.39 10.40
CA PRO A 118 12.47 10.67 11.82
C PRO A 118 11.25 10.10 12.56
N ILE A 119 11.49 9.53 13.75
CA ILE A 119 10.43 9.37 14.75
C ILE A 119 10.16 10.79 15.25
N ALA A 120 9.54 11.62 14.41
CA ALA A 120 9.32 13.02 14.72
C ALA A 120 8.28 13.14 15.83
N ASP A 121 8.38 14.20 16.63
CA ASP A 121 7.32 14.62 17.52
C ASP A 121 6.07 14.89 16.68
N SER A 122 5.11 13.98 16.80
CA SER A 122 3.77 14.20 16.26
C SER A 122 3.10 15.31 17.06
N GLY A 123 2.57 16.33 16.39
CA GLY A 123 1.60 17.23 17.00
C GLY A 123 1.97 18.71 17.05
N ASP A 124 2.96 19.17 16.29
CA ASP A 124 3.16 20.62 16.18
C ASP A 124 2.00 21.23 15.37
N VAL A 125 1.19 22.05 16.03
CA VAL A 125 0.03 22.72 15.42
C VAL A 125 0.57 23.74 14.42
N GLY A 126 0.53 23.40 13.13
CA GLY A 126 1.09 24.23 12.05
C GLY A 126 2.18 23.55 11.22
N GLY A 127 2.60 22.34 11.59
CA GLY A 127 3.48 21.52 10.75
C GLY A 127 2.78 21.09 9.46
N CYS A 128 3.33 21.45 8.29
CA CYS A 128 2.78 21.06 7.00
C CYS A 128 3.00 19.57 6.67
N CYS A 129 3.83 18.87 7.44
CA CYS A 129 4.23 17.49 7.20
C CYS A 129 4.16 16.65 8.49
N ASN A 130 3.15 15.78 8.57
CA ASN A 130 3.06 14.74 9.59
C ASN A 130 4.00 13.58 9.24
N ALA A 131 5.29 13.71 9.54
CA ALA A 131 6.27 12.65 9.36
C ALA A 131 6.30 11.71 10.57
N ARG A 132 5.19 10.99 10.82
CA ARG A 132 5.12 10.01 11.91
C ARG A 132 5.47 8.60 11.41
N SER A 133 6.31 7.91 12.15
CA SER A 133 6.49 6.47 12.01
C SER A 133 5.53 5.78 12.98
N GLU A 134 4.66 4.92 12.44
CA GLU A 134 3.70 4.14 13.23
C GLU A 134 3.98 2.65 13.03
N LEU A 135 3.76 1.88 14.09
CA LEU A 135 3.79 0.41 14.05
C LEU A 135 2.38 -0.10 14.25
N PHE A 136 1.97 -1.05 13.41
CA PHE A 136 0.72 -1.78 13.58
C PHE A 136 1.04 -3.25 13.80
N VAL A 137 0.37 -3.86 14.79
CA VAL A 137 0.44 -5.29 15.09
C VAL A 137 -0.97 -5.85 14.99
N ASP A 138 -1.17 -6.84 14.12
CA ASP A 138 -2.48 -7.45 13.86
C ASP A 138 -3.60 -6.44 13.56
N GLY A 139 -3.26 -5.40 12.79
CA GLY A 139 -4.18 -4.32 12.41
C GLY A 139 -4.45 -3.28 13.50
N GLN A 140 -3.86 -3.43 14.70
CA GLN A 140 -3.99 -2.48 15.80
C GLN A 140 -2.75 -1.57 15.90
N PRO A 141 -2.91 -0.25 16.08
CA PRO A 141 -1.79 0.66 16.26
C PRO A 141 -1.08 0.37 17.60
N ALA A 142 0.24 0.24 17.55
CA ALA A 142 1.07 0.20 18.74
C ALA A 142 1.31 1.61 19.30
N VAL A 143 1.54 1.70 20.60
CA VAL A 143 1.83 2.98 21.27
C VAL A 143 3.33 3.27 21.17
N LEU A 144 3.69 4.42 20.58
CA LEU A 144 5.06 4.91 20.63
C LEU A 144 5.48 5.12 22.08
N ALA A 145 6.64 4.59 22.46
CA ALA A 145 7.20 4.77 23.78
C ALA A 145 7.39 6.27 24.06
N ARG A 146 6.77 6.76 25.13
CA ARG A 146 6.75 8.18 25.52
C ARG A 146 6.77 8.33 27.03
N TRP A 147 7.20 9.50 27.51
CA TRP A 147 6.98 9.92 28.89
C TRP A 147 6.06 11.15 28.89
N PRO A 148 5.07 11.22 29.77
CA PRO A 148 4.57 10.14 30.62
C PRO A 148 3.81 9.08 29.79
N ASN A 149 3.74 7.84 30.27
CA ASN A 149 3.03 6.79 29.56
C ASN A 149 1.52 6.99 29.77
N ILE A 150 0.74 7.08 28.68
CA ILE A 150 -0.71 7.26 28.71
C ILE A 150 -1.33 6.06 28.01
N GLY A 151 -2.36 5.48 28.63
CA GLY A 151 -3.12 4.37 28.05
C GLY A 151 -3.74 4.72 26.69
N ALA A 152 -4.21 3.71 25.96
CA ALA A 152 -4.87 3.91 24.66
C ALA A 152 -6.16 4.76 24.78
N ASP A 153 -6.72 4.88 25.98
CA ASP A 153 -7.90 5.65 26.37
C ASP A 153 -7.59 7.13 26.71
N GLY A 154 -6.33 7.54 26.66
CA GLY A 154 -5.94 8.91 27.00
C GLY A 154 -5.94 9.21 28.51
N LEU A 155 -6.13 8.20 29.35
CA LEU A 155 -6.14 8.34 30.80
C LEU A 155 -4.77 8.00 31.42
N TRP A 156 -4.49 8.66 32.54
CA TRP A 156 -3.29 8.50 33.37
C TRP A 156 -3.36 7.24 34.23
#